data_AF-A0A7W0ZN64-F1
#
_entry.id   AF-A0A7W0ZN64-F1
#
_cell.length_a   1.000
_cell.length_b   1.000
_cell.length_c   1.000
_cell.angle_alpha   90.00
_cell.angle_beta   90.00
_cell.angle_gamma   90.00
#
_symmetry.space_group_name_H-M   'P 1'
#
loop_
_entity.id
_entity.type
_entity.pdbx_description
1 polymer ?
#
loop_
_entity_poly.entity_id
_entity_poly.type
_entity_poly.pdbx_seq_one_letter_code
_entity_poly.pdbx_strand_id
1 'polypeptide(L)'
;EAHAAGAALVALMELRQIDAQVDNNTLELAERVASWTIRELRDKRGFFYYQRRRFYTVRTPYMRWSQAWMLYGLARLTEERMKDEGGRMK
;
A
#
# COMPACT_ATOMS: atom_id res chain seq x y z
N GLU A 1 -2.37 -9.71 -5.03
CA GLU A 1 -1.02 -10.18 -4.60
C GLU A 1 -0.28 -9.00 -3.97
N ALA A 2 0.80 -9.24 -3.20
CA ALA A 2 1.50 -8.17 -2.50
C ALA A 2 2.16 -7.15 -3.44
N HIS A 3 2.67 -7.59 -4.59
CA HIS A 3 3.23 -6.68 -5.60
C HIS A 3 2.15 -5.74 -6.16
N ALA A 4 1.03 -6.29 -6.67
CA ALA A 4 -0.08 -5.46 -7.15
C ALA A 4 -0.64 -4.51 -6.09
N ALA A 5 -0.68 -4.92 -4.82
CA ALA A 5 -1.08 -4.03 -3.73
C ALA A 5 -0.09 -2.86 -3.57
N GLY A 6 1.22 -3.14 -3.53
CA GLY A 6 2.25 -2.09 -3.48
C GLY A 6 2.18 -1.15 -4.68
N ALA A 7 2.03 -1.68 -5.90
CA ALA A 7 1.87 -0.88 -7.11
C ALA A 7 0.60 -0.01 -7.09
N ALA A 8 -0.51 -0.55 -6.58
CA ALA A 8 -1.76 0.20 -6.42
C ALA A 8 -1.60 1.38 -5.44
N LEU A 9 -0.90 1.18 -4.31
CA LEU A 9 -0.61 2.27 -3.38
C LEU A 9 0.16 3.39 -4.07
N VAL A 10 1.22 3.05 -4.83
CA VAL A 10 1.98 4.04 -5.58
C VAL A 10 1.08 4.78 -6.55
N ALA A 11 0.33 4.06 -7.40
CA ALA A 11 -0.54 4.67 -8.40
C ALA A 11 -1.58 5.62 -7.78
N LEU A 12 -2.20 5.24 -6.67
CA LEU A 12 -3.16 6.08 -5.96
C LEU A 12 -2.49 7.36 -5.42
N MET A 13 -1.28 7.26 -4.87
CA MET A 13 -0.56 8.43 -4.37
C MET A 13 -0.09 9.35 -5.50
N GLU A 14 0.35 8.81 -6.64
CA GLU A 14 0.73 9.61 -7.81
C GLU A 14 -0.49 10.32 -8.43
N LEU A 15 -1.63 9.63 -8.54
CA LEU A 15 -2.86 10.24 -9.08
C LEU A 15 -3.32 11.44 -8.26
N ARG A 16 -3.23 11.35 -6.93
CA ARG A 16 -3.54 12.45 -6.01
C ARG A 16 -2.65 13.68 -6.25
N GLN A 17 -1.40 13.49 -6.68
CA GLN A 17 -0.49 14.61 -6.97
C GLN A 17 -0.78 15.28 -8.31
N ILE A 18 -1.30 14.54 -9.29
CA ILE A 18 -1.59 15.04 -10.62
C ILE A 18 -2.87 15.87 -10.64
N ASP A 19 -3.87 15.48 -9.85
CA ASP A 19 -5.15 16.18 -9.81
C ASP A 19 -5.58 16.40 -8.36
N ALA A 20 -5.52 17.65 -7.90
CA ALA A 20 -5.97 18.04 -6.56
C ALA A 20 -7.50 17.91 -6.38
N GLN A 21 -8.27 17.71 -7.46
CA GLN A 21 -9.69 17.36 -7.43
C GLN A 21 -9.91 15.85 -7.37
N VAL A 22 -8.88 15.01 -7.54
CA VAL A 22 -8.94 13.57 -7.25
C VAL A 22 -9.10 13.40 -5.74
N ASP A 23 -10.37 13.33 -5.38
CA ASP A 23 -11.05 13.16 -4.10
C ASP A 23 -10.23 12.55 -2.95
N ASN A 24 -10.58 12.96 -1.72
CA ASN A 24 -10.15 12.37 -0.44
C ASN A 24 -10.33 10.84 -0.40
N ASN A 25 -11.25 10.30 -1.21
CA ASN A 25 -11.50 8.87 -1.39
C ASN A 25 -10.25 8.09 -1.86
N THR A 26 -9.30 8.72 -2.54
CA THR A 26 -8.06 8.06 -3.00
C THR A 26 -7.18 7.63 -1.84
N LEU A 27 -7.05 8.51 -0.83
CA LEU A 27 -6.28 8.22 0.37
C LEU A 27 -6.97 7.13 1.19
N GLU A 28 -8.28 7.23 1.37
CA GLU A 28 -9.07 6.22 2.07
C GLU A 28 -8.97 4.84 1.38
N LEU A 29 -9.06 4.80 0.05
CA LEU A 29 -8.89 3.57 -0.72
C LEU A 29 -7.49 2.98 -0.54
N ALA A 30 -6.44 3.81 -0.59
CA ALA A 30 -5.07 3.36 -0.36
C ALA A 30 -4.90 2.78 1.06
N GLU A 31 -5.46 3.42 2.08
CA GLU A 31 -5.45 2.91 3.45
C GLU A 31 -6.18 1.57 3.59
N ARG A 32 -7.32 1.40 2.90
CA ARG A 32 -8.05 0.13 2.87
C ARG A 32 -7.24 -0.97 2.21
N VAL A 33 -6.58 -0.68 1.08
CA VAL A 33 -5.68 -1.62 0.39
C VAL A 33 -4.50 -2.01 1.27
N ALA A 34 -3.84 -1.03 1.89
CA ALA A 34 -2.71 -1.26 2.80
C ALA A 34 -3.12 -2.11 4.00
N SER A 35 -4.22 -1.74 4.67
CA SER A 35 -4.73 -2.43 5.86
C SER A 35 -5.10 -3.88 5.56
N TRP A 36 -5.82 -4.13 4.46
CA TRP A 36 -6.14 -5.49 4.04
C TRP A 36 -4.87 -6.28 3.72
N THR A 37 -3.93 -5.69 3.00
CA THR A 37 -2.69 -6.36 2.61
C THR A 37 -1.81 -6.72 3.80
N ILE A 38 -1.69 -5.81 4.77
CA ILE A 38 -0.98 -6.07 6.03
C ILE A 38 -1.65 -7.20 6.80
N ARG A 39 -2.98 -7.19 6.92
CA ARG A 39 -3.72 -8.22 7.65
C ARG A 39 -3.63 -9.59 7.00
N GLU A 40 -3.77 -9.67 5.68
CA GLU A 40 -3.91 -10.95 4.97
C GLU A 40 -2.59 -11.51 4.42
N LEU A 41 -1.61 -10.65 4.15
CA LEU A 41 -0.38 -11.01 3.44
C LEU A 41 0.91 -10.75 4.22
N ARG A 42 0.89 -10.15 5.42
CA ARG A 42 2.11 -9.98 6.23
C ARG A 42 2.30 -11.14 7.21
N ASP A 43 3.49 -11.73 7.20
CA ASP A 43 3.93 -12.68 8.21
C ASP A 43 4.18 -11.93 9.54
N LYS A 44 3.98 -12.61 10.67
CA LYS A 44 4.31 -12.07 12.01
C LYS A 44 5.77 -11.62 12.15
N ARG A 45 6.67 -12.17 11.35
CA ARG A 45 8.09 -11.79 11.28
C ARG A 45 8.34 -10.49 10.51
N GLY A 46 7.33 -9.96 9.82
CA GLY A 46 7.36 -8.63 9.22
C GLY A 46 7.46 -8.57 7.70
N PHE A 47 7.67 -9.69 7.01
CA PHE A 47 7.73 -9.73 5.54
C PHE A 47 6.37 -10.08 4.91
N PHE A 48 6.20 -9.78 3.62
CA PHE A 48 4.98 -10.09 2.87
C PHE A 48 5.04 -11.42 2.13
N TYR A 49 3.96 -12.20 2.18
CA TYR A 49 3.74 -13.34 1.30
C TYR A 49 3.51 -12.86 -0.15
N TYR A 50 3.82 -13.70 -1.12
CA TYR A 50 3.63 -13.38 -2.53
C TYR A 50 2.15 -13.13 -2.86
N GLN A 51 1.30 -14.12 -2.62
CA GLN A 51 -0.09 -14.09 -3.04
C GLN A 51 -0.97 -15.00 -2.17
N ARG A 52 -2.14 -14.49 -1.77
CA ARG A 52 -3.25 -15.30 -1.28
C ARG A 52 -4.07 -15.81 -2.45
N ARG A 53 -4.27 -17.12 -2.52
CA ARG A 53 -5.16 -17.80 -3.46
C ARG A 53 -6.39 -18.31 -2.72
N ARG A 54 -7.38 -18.84 -3.45
CA ARG A 54 -8.66 -19.30 -2.89
C ARG A 54 -8.50 -20.30 -1.73
N PHE A 55 -7.59 -21.27 -1.87
CA PHE A 55 -7.44 -22.38 -0.93
C PHE A 55 -6.12 -22.37 -0.14
N TYR A 56 -5.13 -21.58 -0.56
CA TYR A 56 -3.82 -21.55 0.07
C TYR A 56 -3.14 -20.20 -0.16
N THR A 57 -2.06 -19.96 0.58
CA THR A 57 -1.23 -18.75 0.42
C THR A 57 0.17 -19.16 -0.02
N VAL A 58 0.67 -18.53 -1.07
CA VAL A 58 2.06 -18.70 -1.51
C VAL A 58 2.93 -17.81 -0.61
N ARG A 59 3.57 -18.42 0.38
CA ARG A 59 4.30 -17.71 1.45
C ARG A 59 5.74 -17.30 1.10
N THR A 60 6.21 -17.63 -0.11
CA THR A 60 7.58 -17.29 -0.53
C THR A 60 7.80 -15.78 -0.52
N PRO A 61 8.78 -15.26 0.24
CA PRO A 61 9.08 -13.84 0.28
C PRO A 61 9.96 -13.42 -0.90
N TYR A 62 9.36 -12.88 -1.96
CA TYR A 62 10.14 -12.32 -3.08
C TYR A 62 10.63 -10.91 -2.74
N MET A 63 11.93 -10.77 -2.48
CA MET A 63 12.55 -9.49 -2.12
C MET A 63 12.32 -8.40 -3.17
N ARG A 64 12.67 -8.65 -4.43
CA ARG A 64 12.56 -7.65 -5.51
C ARG A 64 11.13 -7.32 -5.93
N TRP A 65 10.20 -8.24 -5.70
CA TRP A 65 8.81 -8.09 -6.12
C TRP A 65 7.95 -7.68 -4.92
N SER A 66 7.46 -8.64 -4.14
CA SER A 66 6.55 -8.39 -3.03
C SER A 66 7.12 -7.46 -1.97
N GLN A 67 8.37 -7.66 -1.50
CA GLN A 67 8.90 -6.83 -0.41
C GLN A 67 9.17 -5.40 -0.87
N ALA A 68 9.95 -5.23 -1.95
CA ALA A 68 10.35 -3.92 -2.44
C ALA A 68 9.14 -3.03 -2.79
N TRP A 69 8.14 -3.60 -3.48
CA TRP A 69 6.94 -2.84 -3.85
C TRP A 69 6.04 -2.52 -2.67
N MET A 70 5.90 -3.42 -1.71
CA MET A 70 5.15 -3.11 -0.49
C MET A 70 5.83 -2.03 0.34
N LEU A 71 7.16 -2.10 0.51
CA LEU A 71 7.91 -1.06 1.21
C LEU A 71 7.75 0.29 0.52
N TYR A 72 7.92 0.33 -0.80
CA TYR A 72 7.79 1.56 -1.58
C TYR A 72 6.37 2.15 -1.49
N GLY A 73 5.33 1.34 -1.71
CA GLY A 73 3.94 1.78 -1.63
C GLY A 73 3.54 2.29 -0.24
N LEU A 74 3.98 1.62 0.84
CA LEU A 74 3.71 2.06 2.21
C LEU A 74 4.46 3.36 2.55
N ALA A 75 5.69 3.53 2.05
CA ALA A 75 6.43 4.77 2.23
C ALA A 75 5.72 5.97 1.57
N ARG A 76 5.24 5.81 0.33
CA ARG A 76 4.48 6.85 -0.38
C ARG A 76 3.17 7.19 0.33
N LEU A 77 2.43 6.18 0.81
CA LEU A 77 1.21 6.41 1.59
C LEU A 77 1.50 7.18 2.89
N THR A 78 2.58 6.84 3.59
CA THR A 78 2.97 7.51 4.84
C THR A 78 3.33 8.98 4.58
N GLU A 79 4.08 9.25 3.50
CA GLU A 79 4.44 10.61 3.11
C GLU A 79 3.21 11.47 2.83
N GLU A 80 2.24 10.97 2.08
CA GLU A 80 1.02 11.70 1.75
C GLU A 80 0.13 11.94 2.98
N ARG A 81 0.08 10.97 3.91
CA ARG A 81 -0.61 11.17 5.19
C ARG A 81 -0.01 12.30 6.02
N MET A 82 1.31 12.37 6.10
CA MET A 82 1.99 13.44 6.83
C MET A 82 1.70 14.83 6.23
N LYS A 83 1.55 14.92 4.89
CA LYS A 83 1.15 16.16 4.22
C LYS A 83 -0.29 16.56 4.58
N ASP A 84 -1.21 15.59 4.64
CA ASP A 84 -2.61 15.84 5.00
C ASP A 84 -2.75 16.32 6.45
N GLU A 85 -2.06 15.65 7.39
CA GLU A 85 -2.05 16.02 8.81
C GLU A 85 -1.43 17.41 9.04
N GLY A 86 -0.34 17.74 8.34
CA GLY A 86 0.28 19.07 8.39
C GLY A 86 -0.52 20.18 7.71
N GLY A 87 -1.36 19.84 6.73
CA GLY A 87 -2.31 20.77 6.11
C GLY A 87 -3.52 21.08 7.00
N ARG A 88 -3.97 20.12 7.81
CA ARG A 88 -5.11 20.27 8.74
C ARG A 88 -4.78 21.07 10.01
N MET A 89 -3.50 21.23 10.35
CA MET A 89 -3.04 22.02 11.51
C MET A 89 -2.79 23.50 11.20
N LYS A 90 -2.84 23.91 9.92
CA LYS A 90 -2.79 25.31 9.49
C LYS A 90 -4.19 25.87 9.30
#